data_AF-A0ABD6E7D5-F1
#
_entry.id   AF-A0ABD6E7D5-F1
#
_cell.length_a   1.000
_cell.length_b   1.000
_cell.length_c   1.000
_cell.angle_alpha   90.00
_cell.angle_beta   90.00
_cell.angle_gamma   90.00
#
_symmetry.space_group_name_H-M   'P 1'
#
loop_
_entity.id
_entity.type
_entity.pdbx_description
1 polymer ?
#
loop_
_entity_poly.entity_id
_entity_poly.type
_entity_poly.pdbx_seq_one_letter_code
_entity_poly.pdbx_strand_id
1 'polypeptide(L)'
;MKREPLAIEELIAKKKEVEEADAKPRFLSKAEREALALKRREEEVAKQRELQRELAEHRKALFNEGKKSIERSERDRGDRERESRRERERERDRERERDRERERDRGRERKRSRSKEREGGSRRSRSREKSRERRSRSPRDRNGERERDHGNNAEKKEDKEEKDVEKLNDAIRQRYLGGQREKRKRGRRLHERKFIFDWDAAEDTSSDYNKLYQNKHEVQFFGRGSIAGVDVNAQKKQKSEFYAELMEKRRTKEEKAQEEIRLAGVKKKEKKEAFDNRHWSQKTLEQMQDRDWRIFREDFNISIKGGRVPKPLRCWEELKMPKEVYDVIMKIGYKVWSYFKQ
;
A
#
# COMPACT_ATOMS: atom_id res chain seq x y z
N MET A 1 -39.05 -30.77 67.77
CA MET A 1 -40.29 -31.19 67.07
C MET A 1 -40.07 -31.00 65.59
N LYS A 2 -40.03 -32.10 64.82
CA LYS A 2 -39.74 -32.11 63.38
C LYS A 2 -40.93 -31.48 62.63
N ARG A 3 -40.69 -30.49 61.75
CA ARG A 3 -41.71 -29.93 60.85
C ARG A 3 -41.78 -30.83 59.61
N GLU A 4 -42.86 -31.58 59.49
CA GLU A 4 -43.13 -32.43 58.32
C GLU A 4 -43.57 -31.53 57.13
N PRO A 5 -43.18 -31.87 55.89
CA PRO A 5 -43.60 -31.12 54.71
C PRO A 5 -45.09 -31.35 54.43
N LEU A 6 -45.86 -30.28 54.25
CA LEU A 6 -47.28 -30.33 53.87
C LEU A 6 -47.46 -31.20 52.61
N ALA A 7 -48.32 -32.22 52.71
CA ALA A 7 -48.55 -33.18 51.64
C ALA A 7 -49.22 -32.50 50.43
N ILE A 8 -48.81 -32.87 49.22
CA ILE A 8 -49.36 -32.35 47.95
C ILE A 8 -50.88 -32.52 47.89
N GLU A 9 -51.40 -33.61 48.47
CA GLU A 9 -52.83 -33.89 48.58
C GLU A 9 -53.57 -32.87 49.46
N GLU A 10 -52.95 -32.38 50.54
CA GLU A 10 -53.56 -31.33 51.38
C GLU A 10 -53.61 -29.97 50.67
N LEU A 11 -52.63 -29.67 49.81
CA LEU A 11 -52.64 -28.44 49.01
C LEU A 11 -53.69 -28.51 47.89
N ILE A 12 -53.89 -29.68 47.30
CA ILE A 12 -54.95 -29.91 46.31
C ILE A 12 -56.31 -29.88 46.98
N ALA A 13 -56.46 -30.51 48.15
CA ALA A 13 -57.70 -30.44 48.93
C ALA A 13 -58.03 -28.99 49.32
N LYS A 14 -57.06 -28.22 49.83
CA LYS A 14 -57.26 -26.80 50.14
C LYS A 14 -57.57 -25.95 48.91
N LYS A 15 -56.94 -26.22 47.76
CA LYS A 15 -57.28 -25.54 46.50
C LYS A 15 -58.68 -25.90 46.02
N LYS A 16 -59.07 -27.18 46.08
CA LYS A 16 -60.43 -27.62 45.75
C LYS A 16 -61.46 -27.04 46.70
N GLU A 17 -61.18 -26.96 47.99
CA GLU A 17 -62.05 -26.32 48.98
C GLU A 17 -62.20 -24.83 48.74
N VAL A 18 -61.13 -24.13 48.33
CA VAL A 18 -61.17 -22.72 47.95
C VAL A 18 -61.94 -22.54 46.64
N GLU A 19 -61.70 -23.36 45.62
CA GLU A 19 -62.41 -23.33 44.34
C GLU A 19 -63.90 -23.69 44.51
N GLU A 20 -64.24 -24.64 45.37
CA GLU A 20 -65.62 -25.00 45.72
C GLU A 20 -66.30 -23.93 46.59
N ALA A 21 -65.54 -23.22 47.43
CA ALA A 21 -66.03 -22.06 48.17
C ALA A 21 -66.26 -20.85 47.26
N ASP A 22 -65.41 -20.66 46.23
CA ASP A 22 -65.55 -19.62 45.21
C ASP A 22 -66.66 -19.96 44.18
N ALA A 23 -66.89 -21.25 43.92
CA ALA A 23 -68.00 -21.73 43.08
C ALA A 23 -69.37 -21.55 43.74
N LYS A 24 -69.42 -21.49 45.09
CA LYS A 24 -70.65 -21.19 45.82
C LYS A 24 -70.87 -19.67 45.83
N PRO A 25 -72.00 -19.16 45.31
CA PRO A 25 -72.23 -17.72 45.23
C PRO A 25 -72.29 -17.10 46.63
N ARG A 26 -71.29 -16.26 46.95
CA ARG A 26 -71.23 -15.55 48.22
C ARG A 26 -72.19 -14.38 48.22
N PHE A 27 -73.08 -14.32 49.21
CA PHE A 27 -73.96 -13.18 49.39
C PHE A 27 -73.13 -11.96 49.84
N LEU A 28 -73.07 -10.95 48.97
CA LEU A 28 -72.50 -9.63 49.28
C LEU A 28 -73.65 -8.65 49.48
N SER A 29 -73.54 -7.80 50.50
CA SER A 29 -74.51 -6.72 50.72
C SER A 29 -74.49 -5.72 49.56
N LYS A 30 -75.56 -4.93 49.41
CA LYS A 30 -75.66 -3.93 48.34
C LYS A 30 -74.49 -2.94 48.37
N ALA A 31 -74.11 -2.46 49.55
CA ALA A 31 -72.98 -1.55 49.75
C ALA A 31 -71.62 -2.20 49.35
N GLU A 32 -71.42 -3.48 49.66
CA GLU A 32 -70.19 -4.19 49.30
C GLU A 32 -70.09 -4.45 47.78
N ARG A 33 -71.21 -4.71 47.10
CA ARG A 33 -71.25 -4.84 45.64
C ARG A 33 -70.95 -3.52 44.95
N GLU A 34 -71.50 -2.41 45.45
CA GLU A 34 -71.21 -1.08 44.94
C GLU A 34 -69.74 -0.72 45.14
N ALA A 35 -69.14 -1.03 46.30
CA ALA A 35 -67.72 -0.83 46.55
C ALA A 35 -66.82 -1.68 45.64
N LEU A 36 -67.17 -2.93 45.37
CA LEU A 36 -66.43 -3.79 44.43
C LEU A 36 -66.57 -3.33 42.98
N ALA A 37 -67.76 -2.84 42.58
CA ALA A 37 -67.98 -2.27 41.26
C ALA A 37 -67.16 -0.99 41.05
N LEU A 38 -67.06 -0.12 42.07
CA LEU A 38 -66.21 1.07 42.03
C LEU A 38 -64.73 0.70 41.94
N LYS A 39 -64.24 -0.26 42.74
CA LYS A 39 -62.85 -0.74 42.65
C LYS A 39 -62.52 -1.31 41.27
N ARG A 40 -63.41 -2.13 40.71
CA ARG A 40 -63.23 -2.69 39.35
C ARG A 40 -63.19 -1.59 38.28
N ARG A 41 -64.03 -0.56 38.42
CA ARG A 41 -64.01 0.61 37.53
C ARG A 41 -62.73 1.43 37.69
N GLU A 42 -62.22 1.60 38.91
CA GLU A 42 -60.94 2.27 39.18
C GLU A 42 -59.77 1.50 38.56
N GLU A 43 -59.76 0.16 38.67
CA GLU A 43 -58.76 -0.70 38.04
C GLU A 43 -58.81 -0.64 36.50
N GLU A 44 -60.00 -0.64 35.90
CA GLU A 44 -60.16 -0.49 34.46
C GLU A 44 -59.67 0.89 33.97
N VAL A 45 -59.98 1.96 34.70
CA VAL A 45 -59.48 3.31 34.41
C VAL A 45 -57.96 3.40 34.61
N ALA A 46 -57.42 2.72 35.63
CA ALA A 46 -55.97 2.65 35.86
C ALA A 46 -55.25 1.95 34.71
N LYS A 47 -55.74 0.78 34.26
CA LYS A 47 -55.20 0.06 33.11
C LYS A 47 -55.27 0.89 31.82
N GLN A 48 -56.38 1.59 31.59
CA GLN A 48 -56.51 2.49 30.44
C GLN A 48 -55.49 3.64 30.51
N ARG A 49 -55.25 4.22 31.70
CA ARG A 49 -54.25 5.26 31.90
C ARG A 49 -52.83 4.74 31.73
N GLU A 50 -52.53 3.52 32.16
CA GLU A 50 -51.24 2.85 31.95
C GLU A 50 -50.98 2.62 30.46
N LEU A 51 -51.94 2.02 29.74
CA LEU A 51 -51.84 1.85 28.28
C LEU A 51 -51.66 3.19 27.56
N GLN A 52 -52.37 4.24 27.97
CA GLN A 52 -52.17 5.58 27.41
C GLN A 52 -50.79 6.16 27.71
N ARG A 53 -50.24 5.90 28.89
CA ARG A 53 -48.88 6.32 29.27
C ARG A 53 -47.83 5.57 28.45
N GLU A 54 -47.95 4.25 28.33
CA GLU A 54 -47.05 3.43 27.52
C GLU A 54 -47.06 3.85 26.04
N LEU A 55 -48.25 4.08 25.48
CA LEU A 55 -48.38 4.61 24.11
C LEU A 55 -47.77 6.00 23.97
N ALA A 56 -47.92 6.87 24.97
CA ALA A 56 -47.29 8.19 24.98
C ALA A 56 -45.77 8.10 25.08
N GLU A 57 -45.23 7.16 25.85
CA GLU A 57 -43.80 6.89 25.95
C GLU A 57 -43.22 6.32 24.66
N HIS A 58 -43.88 5.34 24.04
CA HIS A 58 -43.50 4.82 22.72
C HIS A 58 -43.52 5.92 21.65
N ARG A 59 -44.56 6.78 21.65
CA ARG A 59 -44.64 7.93 20.74
C ARG A 59 -43.51 8.93 20.98
N LYS A 60 -43.17 9.21 22.25
CA LYS A 60 -42.07 10.10 22.62
C LYS A 60 -40.71 9.52 22.22
N ALA A 61 -40.51 8.22 22.36
CA ALA A 61 -39.30 7.52 21.94
C ALA A 61 -39.10 7.61 20.42
N LEU A 62 -40.14 7.28 19.64
CA LEU A 62 -40.11 7.39 18.17
C LEU A 62 -39.85 8.83 17.70
N PHE A 63 -40.49 9.83 18.33
CA PHE A 63 -40.26 11.24 17.98
C PHE A 63 -38.83 11.69 18.30
N ASN A 64 -38.27 11.27 19.44
CA ASN A 64 -36.89 11.58 19.80
C ASN A 64 -35.86 10.88 18.90
N GLU A 65 -36.13 9.64 18.48
CA GLU A 65 -35.27 8.91 17.55
C GLU A 65 -35.28 9.54 16.15
N GLY A 66 -36.46 9.95 15.66
CA GLY A 66 -36.60 10.74 14.44
C GLY A 66 -35.90 12.10 14.51
N LYS A 67 -36.00 12.82 15.64
CA LYS A 67 -35.28 14.09 15.82
C LYS A 67 -33.76 13.89 15.82
N LYS A 68 -33.26 12.85 16.50
CA LYS A 68 -31.83 12.51 16.50
C LYS A 68 -31.32 12.11 15.12
N SER A 69 -32.10 11.40 14.31
CA SER A 69 -31.68 11.02 12.96
C SER A 69 -31.62 12.22 12.02
N ILE A 70 -32.58 13.14 12.10
CA ILE A 70 -32.56 14.42 11.37
C ILE A 70 -31.36 15.26 11.80
N GLU A 71 -31.13 15.43 13.11
CA GLU A 71 -30.01 16.23 13.62
C GLU A 71 -28.65 15.64 13.22
N ARG A 72 -28.51 14.31 13.18
CA ARG A 72 -27.31 13.65 12.63
C ARG A 72 -27.16 13.92 11.13
N SER A 73 -28.24 13.83 10.36
CA SER A 73 -28.21 14.08 8.92
C SER A 73 -27.87 15.54 8.59
N GLU A 74 -28.38 16.50 9.37
CA GLU A 74 -28.06 17.92 9.23
C GLU A 74 -26.60 18.22 9.59
N ARG A 75 -26.07 17.61 10.66
CA ARG A 75 -24.64 17.71 11.01
C ARG A 75 -23.75 17.15 9.91
N ASP A 76 -24.06 15.96 9.39
CA ASP A 76 -23.32 15.34 8.29
C ASP A 76 -23.35 16.20 7.02
N ARG A 77 -24.50 16.80 6.68
CA ARG A 77 -24.60 17.74 5.55
C ARG A 77 -23.76 18.99 5.78
N GLY A 78 -23.81 19.56 6.99
CA GLY A 78 -23.02 20.74 7.36
C GLY A 78 -21.52 20.49 7.31
N ASP A 79 -21.06 19.33 7.80
CA ASP A 79 -19.64 18.96 7.75
C ASP A 79 -19.16 18.72 6.31
N ARG A 80 -19.96 18.06 5.46
CA ARG A 80 -19.66 17.89 4.03
C ARG A 80 -19.58 19.24 3.30
N GLU A 81 -20.48 20.16 3.60
CA GLU A 81 -20.47 21.50 2.99
C GLU A 81 -19.25 22.31 3.43
N ARG A 82 -18.89 22.22 4.72
CA ARG A 82 -17.69 22.85 5.29
C ARG A 82 -16.41 22.28 4.67
N GLU A 83 -16.36 20.97 4.44
CA GLU A 83 -15.25 20.30 3.78
C GLU A 83 -15.15 20.72 2.30
N SER A 84 -16.27 20.74 1.57
CA SER A 84 -16.30 21.22 0.18
C SER A 84 -15.83 22.67 0.05
N ARG A 85 -16.21 23.54 1.00
CA ARG A 85 -15.73 24.93 1.04
C ARG A 85 -14.22 25.01 1.27
N ARG A 86 -13.68 24.22 2.20
CA ARG A 86 -12.23 24.12 2.45
C ARG A 86 -11.48 23.60 1.23
N GLU A 87 -12.06 22.65 0.51
CA GLU A 87 -11.46 22.10 -0.71
C GLU A 87 -11.40 23.15 -1.83
N ARG A 88 -12.49 23.90 -2.04
CA ARG A 88 -12.51 25.02 -3.01
C ARG A 88 -11.51 26.12 -2.64
N GLU A 89 -11.32 26.42 -1.36
CA GLU A 89 -10.29 27.37 -0.91
C GLU A 89 -8.88 26.86 -1.21
N ARG A 90 -8.58 25.59 -0.91
CA ARG A 90 -7.31 24.95 -1.27
C ARG A 90 -7.08 24.95 -2.77
N GLU A 91 -8.11 24.74 -3.57
CA GLU A 91 -8.02 24.76 -5.03
C GLU A 91 -7.70 26.16 -5.56
N ARG A 92 -8.34 27.21 -5.04
CA ARG A 92 -8.00 28.61 -5.37
C ARG A 92 -6.57 28.97 -4.97
N ASP A 93 -6.10 28.48 -3.82
CA ASP A 93 -4.72 28.74 -3.40
C ASP A 93 -3.70 28.02 -4.29
N ARG A 94 -3.99 26.77 -4.72
CA ARG A 94 -3.18 26.07 -5.73
C ARG A 94 -3.19 26.80 -7.08
N GLU A 95 -4.32 27.36 -7.48
CA GLU A 95 -4.44 28.13 -8.73
C GLU A 95 -3.62 29.42 -8.66
N ARG A 96 -3.72 30.18 -7.56
CA ARG A 96 -2.87 31.36 -7.29
C ARG A 96 -1.39 31.00 -7.30
N GLU A 97 -1.01 29.83 -6.78
CA GLU A 97 0.38 29.37 -6.79
C GLU A 97 0.85 29.04 -8.21
N ARG A 98 0.03 28.36 -9.02
CA ARG A 98 0.31 28.12 -10.45
C ARG A 98 0.45 29.42 -11.23
N ASP A 99 -0.37 30.42 -10.96
CA ASP A 99 -0.27 31.72 -11.64
C ASP A 99 0.99 32.49 -11.23
N ARG A 100 1.37 32.45 -9.94
CA ARG A 100 2.68 32.98 -9.48
C ARG A 100 3.85 32.25 -10.13
N GLU A 101 3.75 30.94 -10.34
CA GLU A 101 4.77 30.14 -11.02
C GLU A 101 4.86 30.53 -12.50
N ARG A 102 3.73 30.66 -13.20
CA ARG A 102 3.67 31.16 -14.59
C ARG A 102 4.26 32.57 -14.71
N GLU A 103 4.00 33.46 -13.76
CA GLU A 103 4.61 34.80 -13.75
C GLU A 103 6.12 34.74 -13.52
N ARG A 104 6.60 33.86 -12.62
CA ARG A 104 8.04 33.64 -12.43
C ARG A 104 8.70 33.12 -13.70
N ASP A 105 8.07 32.21 -14.42
CA ASP A 105 8.59 31.67 -15.68
C ASP A 105 8.60 32.73 -16.78
N ARG A 106 7.54 33.53 -16.92
CA ARG A 106 7.53 34.70 -17.83
C ARG A 106 8.59 35.74 -17.47
N GLY A 107 8.84 35.95 -16.17
CA GLY A 107 9.92 36.80 -15.67
C GLY A 107 11.31 36.24 -16.01
N ARG A 108 11.47 34.91 -15.98
CA ARG A 108 12.68 34.20 -16.38
C ARG A 108 12.93 34.29 -17.88
N GLU A 109 11.89 34.17 -18.70
CA GLU A 109 11.95 34.39 -20.15
C GLU A 109 12.32 35.82 -20.51
N ARG A 110 11.71 36.84 -19.85
CA ARG A 110 12.08 38.26 -20.03
C ARG A 110 13.52 38.57 -19.63
N LYS A 111 14.07 37.87 -18.62
CA LYS A 111 15.49 38.02 -18.24
C LYS A 111 16.44 37.28 -19.19
N ARG A 112 15.99 36.19 -19.83
CA ARG A 112 16.76 35.48 -20.86
C ARG A 112 16.82 36.25 -22.18
N SER A 113 15.74 36.92 -22.59
CA SER A 113 15.73 37.75 -23.80
C SER A 113 16.51 39.06 -23.63
N ARG A 114 16.57 39.64 -22.42
CA ARG A 114 17.38 40.85 -22.15
C ARG A 114 18.89 40.59 -21.97
N SER A 115 19.29 39.33 -21.81
CA SER A 115 20.69 38.96 -21.57
C SER A 115 21.44 38.50 -22.83
N LYS A 116 20.80 38.52 -24.01
CA LYS A 116 21.40 38.12 -25.30
C LYS A 116 21.88 39.31 -26.16
N GLU A 117 21.88 40.53 -25.64
CA GLU A 117 22.27 41.76 -26.38
C GLU A 117 23.40 42.59 -25.75
N ARG A 118 24.15 42.08 -24.76
CA ARG A 118 25.34 42.79 -24.27
C ARG A 118 26.52 41.87 -24.06
N GLU A 119 27.24 41.64 -25.16
CA GLU A 119 28.71 41.57 -25.09
C GLU A 119 29.28 42.97 -24.78
N GLY A 120 30.37 43.02 -24.03
CA GLY A 120 31.26 44.17 -23.98
C GLY A 120 31.86 44.49 -22.61
N GLY A 121 33.08 44.02 -22.35
CA GLY A 121 34.10 44.85 -21.68
C GLY A 121 34.47 44.59 -20.21
N SER A 122 35.63 43.93 -20.06
CA SER A 122 36.78 44.37 -19.23
C SER A 122 36.73 44.36 -17.69
N ARG A 123 37.46 43.37 -17.13
CA ARG A 123 38.54 43.46 -16.11
C ARG A 123 38.50 44.62 -15.09
N ARG A 124 38.55 44.33 -13.77
CA ARG A 124 39.80 44.34 -12.95
C ARG A 124 39.55 43.95 -11.47
N SER A 125 40.57 43.31 -10.94
CA SER A 125 40.74 42.65 -9.64
C SER A 125 40.60 43.55 -8.40
N ARG A 126 40.10 42.97 -7.30
CA ARG A 126 40.67 43.18 -5.96
C ARG A 126 40.38 41.99 -5.05
N SER A 127 41.48 41.34 -4.65
CA SER A 127 41.59 40.30 -3.63
C SER A 127 41.14 40.84 -2.25
N ARG A 128 40.54 39.99 -1.40
CA ARG A 128 41.13 39.52 -0.14
C ARG A 128 40.09 38.87 0.81
N GLU A 129 40.33 37.58 1.07
CA GLU A 129 40.09 36.78 2.29
C GLU A 129 38.72 36.69 2.99
N LYS A 130 38.40 35.40 3.27
CA LYS A 130 38.01 34.81 4.57
C LYS A 130 36.54 34.50 4.86
N SER A 131 36.40 33.26 5.36
CA SER A 131 35.33 32.73 6.22
C SER A 131 34.04 32.38 5.48
N ARG A 132 33.82 31.11 5.08
CA ARG A 132 33.35 30.01 5.96
C ARG A 132 32.40 30.51 7.05
N GLU A 133 31.15 30.77 6.69
CA GLU A 133 30.06 30.62 7.66
C GLU A 133 28.78 30.12 6.97
N ARG A 134 28.62 28.79 7.06
CA ARG A 134 27.35 28.11 6.89
C ARG A 134 26.44 28.55 8.04
N ARG A 135 25.57 29.53 7.81
CA ARG A 135 24.42 29.77 8.70
C ARG A 135 23.37 28.67 8.47
N SER A 136 23.58 27.60 9.23
CA SER A 136 22.58 26.73 9.86
C SER A 136 21.13 27.25 9.76
N ARG A 137 20.39 26.73 8.78
CA ARG A 137 18.95 26.47 8.96
C ARG A 137 18.80 25.03 9.42
N SER A 138 18.44 24.91 10.70
CA SER A 138 18.15 23.69 11.43
C SER A 138 17.32 22.68 10.61
N PRO A 139 17.77 21.41 10.43
CA PRO A 139 16.94 20.34 9.84
C PRO A 139 15.86 19.75 10.78
N ARG A 140 15.39 20.51 11.76
CA ARG A 140 14.52 20.01 12.82
C ARG A 140 13.05 20.30 12.53
N ASP A 141 12.51 19.70 11.46
CA ASP A 141 11.06 19.50 11.25
C ASP A 141 10.78 18.64 10.00
N ARG A 142 11.36 17.43 9.99
CA ARG A 142 11.05 16.41 8.97
C ARG A 142 10.91 15.01 9.56
N ASN A 143 10.49 14.93 10.83
CA ASN A 143 10.32 13.67 11.55
C ASN A 143 8.91 13.48 12.13
N GLY A 144 7.89 14.11 11.52
CA GLY A 144 6.47 13.98 11.93
C GLY A 144 5.54 13.35 10.89
N GLU A 145 6.01 13.01 9.68
CA GLU A 145 5.15 12.50 8.60
C GLU A 145 5.29 11.00 8.33
N ARG A 146 6.08 10.26 9.11
CA ARG A 146 6.21 8.79 8.97
C ARG A 146 5.23 7.99 9.84
N GLU A 147 4.59 8.59 10.84
CA GLU A 147 3.69 7.86 11.75
C GLU A 147 2.23 7.77 11.28
N ARG A 148 1.80 8.59 10.30
CA ARG A 148 0.42 8.55 9.78
C ARG A 148 0.17 7.50 8.68
N ASP A 149 1.21 6.87 8.15
CA ASP A 149 1.08 5.91 7.04
C ASP A 149 0.85 4.45 7.51
N HIS A 150 1.07 4.16 8.79
CA HIS A 150 0.90 2.80 9.33
C HIS A 150 -0.58 2.44 9.59
N GLY A 151 -1.45 3.40 9.86
CA GLY A 151 -2.90 3.18 10.03
C GLY A 151 -3.61 2.87 8.70
N ASN A 152 -3.25 3.58 7.63
CA ASN A 152 -3.83 3.41 6.29
C ASN A 152 -3.55 2.04 5.65
N ASN A 153 -2.49 1.36 6.07
CA ASN A 153 -2.13 0.04 5.55
C ASN A 153 -2.89 -1.09 6.26
N ALA A 154 -3.32 -0.88 7.51
CA ALA A 154 -4.17 -1.82 8.23
C ALA A 154 -5.60 -1.80 7.67
N GLU A 155 -6.17 -0.60 7.51
CA GLU A 155 -7.51 -0.41 6.92
C GLU A 155 -7.59 -1.00 5.49
N LYS A 156 -6.57 -0.76 4.65
CA LYS A 156 -6.51 -1.37 3.30
C LYS A 156 -6.38 -2.89 3.30
N LYS A 157 -5.82 -3.49 4.35
CA LYS A 157 -5.75 -4.96 4.48
C LYS A 157 -7.10 -5.51 4.89
N GLU A 158 -7.75 -4.88 5.86
CA GLU A 158 -9.10 -5.26 6.31
C GLU A 158 -10.09 -5.18 5.14
N ASP A 159 -10.10 -4.07 4.39
CA ASP A 159 -10.92 -3.91 3.18
C ASP A 159 -10.68 -4.99 2.11
N LYS A 160 -9.44 -5.49 2.02
CA LYS A 160 -9.08 -6.52 1.05
C LYS A 160 -9.55 -7.90 1.52
N GLU A 161 -9.42 -8.17 2.81
CA GLU A 161 -9.89 -9.42 3.40
C GLU A 161 -11.42 -9.52 3.33
N GLU A 162 -12.14 -8.42 3.56
CA GLU A 162 -13.58 -8.35 3.38
C GLU A 162 -14.00 -8.66 1.94
N LYS A 163 -13.34 -8.03 0.95
CA LYS A 163 -13.58 -8.31 -0.48
C LYS A 163 -13.28 -9.76 -0.88
N ASP A 164 -12.25 -10.36 -0.28
CA ASP A 164 -11.90 -11.76 -0.55
C ASP A 164 -12.97 -12.71 0.04
N VAL A 165 -13.53 -12.39 1.21
CA VAL A 165 -14.66 -13.13 1.81
C VAL A 165 -15.95 -12.96 0.98
N GLU A 166 -16.24 -11.77 0.49
CA GLU A 166 -17.38 -11.52 -0.40
C GLU A 166 -17.28 -12.32 -1.69
N LYS A 167 -16.11 -12.29 -2.36
CA LYS A 167 -15.86 -13.10 -3.57
C LYS A 167 -15.97 -14.60 -3.32
N LEU A 168 -15.49 -15.06 -2.16
CA LEU A 168 -15.65 -16.46 -1.75
C LEU A 168 -17.12 -16.83 -1.61
N ASN A 169 -17.92 -15.99 -0.95
CA ASN A 169 -19.36 -16.19 -0.80
C ASN A 169 -20.08 -16.16 -2.15
N ASP A 170 -19.68 -15.26 -3.05
CA ASP A 170 -20.22 -15.20 -4.41
C ASP A 170 -19.88 -16.45 -5.22
N ALA A 171 -18.65 -16.97 -5.12
CA ALA A 171 -18.27 -18.23 -5.74
C ALA A 171 -19.08 -19.42 -5.19
N ILE A 172 -19.34 -19.45 -3.88
CA ILE A 172 -20.21 -20.46 -3.25
C ILE A 172 -21.65 -20.32 -3.75
N ARG A 173 -22.21 -19.11 -3.75
CA ARG A 173 -23.56 -18.83 -4.26
C ARG A 173 -23.70 -19.28 -5.71
N GLN A 174 -22.75 -18.93 -6.58
CA GLN A 174 -22.77 -19.32 -7.99
C GLN A 174 -22.71 -20.85 -8.17
N ARG A 175 -21.91 -21.55 -7.35
CA ARG A 175 -21.76 -23.01 -7.43
C ARG A 175 -23.01 -23.78 -6.98
N TYR A 176 -23.68 -23.34 -5.90
CA TYR A 176 -24.77 -24.09 -5.27
C TYR A 176 -26.17 -23.56 -5.59
N LEU A 177 -26.34 -22.25 -5.76
CA LEU A 177 -27.64 -21.65 -6.12
C LEU A 177 -27.85 -21.55 -7.64
N GLY A 178 -26.93 -22.10 -8.44
CA GLY A 178 -27.12 -22.23 -9.89
C GLY A 178 -27.13 -20.91 -10.65
N GLY A 179 -26.19 -20.00 -10.31
CA GLY A 179 -26.01 -18.76 -11.08
C GLY A 179 -25.72 -19.05 -12.55
N GLN A 180 -26.07 -18.10 -13.44
CA GLN A 180 -25.70 -18.23 -14.85
C GLN A 180 -24.18 -18.38 -14.97
N ARG A 181 -23.72 -19.57 -15.35
CA ARG A 181 -22.31 -19.80 -15.69
C ARG A 181 -21.95 -18.81 -16.79
N GLU A 182 -21.04 -17.88 -16.50
CA GLU A 182 -20.50 -17.01 -17.53
C GLU A 182 -19.89 -17.90 -18.62
N LYS A 183 -20.49 -17.86 -19.81
CA LYS A 183 -19.94 -18.54 -20.98
C LYS A 183 -18.54 -17.97 -21.19
N ARG A 184 -17.53 -18.84 -21.27
CA ARG A 184 -16.15 -18.46 -21.62
C ARG A 184 -16.22 -17.40 -22.72
N LYS A 185 -15.77 -16.18 -22.41
CA LYS A 185 -15.69 -15.10 -23.40
C LYS A 185 -14.78 -15.63 -24.50
N ARG A 186 -15.37 -16.14 -25.59
CA ARG A 186 -14.61 -16.51 -26.79
C ARG A 186 -13.90 -15.24 -27.20
N GLY A 187 -12.58 -15.32 -27.42
CA GLY A 187 -11.75 -14.18 -27.78
C GLY A 187 -12.50 -13.36 -28.83
N ARG A 188 -12.73 -12.08 -28.52
CA ARG A 188 -13.52 -11.21 -29.37
C ARG A 188 -12.85 -11.25 -30.75
N ARG A 189 -13.52 -11.81 -31.77
CA ARG A 189 -13.15 -11.56 -33.17
C ARG A 189 -13.40 -10.08 -33.38
N LEU A 190 -12.40 -9.25 -33.07
CA LEU A 190 -12.51 -7.82 -33.22
C LEU A 190 -12.68 -7.53 -34.71
N HIS A 191 -13.57 -6.60 -35.04
CA HIS A 191 -13.72 -6.09 -36.40
C HIS A 191 -12.38 -5.43 -36.81
N GLU A 192 -11.62 -6.12 -37.65
CA GLU A 192 -10.51 -5.77 -38.57
C GLU A 192 -9.59 -4.54 -38.40
N ARG A 193 -9.67 -3.67 -37.39
CA ARG A 193 -8.94 -2.39 -37.45
C ARG A 193 -8.19 -1.90 -36.21
N LYS A 194 -8.07 -2.70 -35.14
CA LYS A 194 -7.09 -2.42 -34.09
C LYS A 194 -6.49 -3.71 -33.55
N PHE A 195 -5.28 -4.01 -34.00
CA PHE A 195 -4.48 -5.09 -33.45
C PHE A 195 -3.93 -4.62 -32.10
N ILE A 196 -4.41 -5.22 -31.01
CA ILE A 196 -3.90 -4.98 -29.66
C ILE A 196 -2.88 -6.09 -29.39
N PHE A 197 -1.61 -5.71 -29.24
CA PHE A 197 -0.52 -6.66 -28.98
C PHE A 197 -0.49 -7.12 -27.51
N ASP A 198 -1.03 -6.31 -26.61
CA ASP A 198 -1.03 -6.58 -25.17
C ASP A 198 -2.26 -7.40 -24.73
N TRP A 199 -2.08 -8.19 -23.67
CA TRP A 199 -3.16 -8.88 -22.99
C TRP A 199 -3.98 -7.92 -22.14
N ASP A 200 -5.31 -8.11 -22.10
CA ASP A 200 -6.18 -7.33 -21.21
C ASP A 200 -6.03 -7.85 -19.76
N ALA A 201 -5.96 -6.94 -18.78
CA ALA A 201 -5.88 -7.30 -17.36
C ALA A 201 -7.14 -8.03 -16.88
N ALA A 202 -8.28 -7.83 -17.54
CA ALA A 202 -9.51 -8.58 -17.27
C ALA A 202 -9.42 -10.07 -17.67
N GLU A 203 -8.39 -10.46 -18.41
CA GLU A 203 -8.10 -11.86 -18.78
C GLU A 203 -7.14 -12.55 -17.80
N ASP A 204 -6.66 -11.85 -16.76
CA ASP A 204 -5.82 -12.43 -15.71
C ASP A 204 -6.62 -13.35 -14.77
N THR A 205 -6.19 -14.61 -14.69
CA THR A 205 -6.79 -15.65 -13.85
C THR A 205 -6.04 -15.89 -12.54
N SER A 206 -4.98 -15.14 -12.26
CA SER A 206 -4.12 -15.35 -11.09
C SER A 206 -4.69 -14.80 -9.78
N SER A 207 -5.69 -13.90 -9.86
CA SER A 207 -6.33 -13.27 -8.72
C SER A 207 -7.29 -14.23 -8.00
N ASP A 208 -6.81 -14.87 -6.93
CA ASP A 208 -7.61 -15.76 -6.09
C ASP A 208 -8.15 -15.01 -4.86
N TYR A 209 -9.28 -15.46 -4.30
CA TYR A 209 -9.83 -14.97 -3.02
C TYR A 209 -9.27 -15.73 -1.82
N ASN A 210 -8.77 -16.96 -2.03
CA ASN A 210 -8.23 -17.76 -0.94
C ASN A 210 -6.74 -17.44 -0.71
N LYS A 211 -6.39 -17.05 0.52
CA LYS A 211 -5.02 -16.72 0.94
C LYS A 211 -4.00 -17.83 0.63
N LEU A 212 -4.40 -19.10 0.68
CA LEU A 212 -3.54 -20.25 0.35
C LEU A 212 -3.12 -20.27 -1.12
N TYR A 213 -3.99 -19.76 -2.01
CA TYR A 213 -3.74 -19.69 -3.45
C TYR A 213 -3.22 -18.32 -3.88
N GLN A 214 -3.42 -17.26 -3.09
CA GLN A 214 -2.71 -15.99 -3.27
C GLN A 214 -1.21 -16.16 -2.93
N ASN A 215 -0.91 -16.74 -1.76
CA ASN A 215 0.46 -16.98 -1.30
C ASN A 215 0.83 -18.45 -1.46
N LYS A 216 0.91 -18.91 -2.72
CA LYS A 216 1.28 -20.31 -3.01
C LYS A 216 2.71 -20.55 -2.51
N HIS A 217 2.88 -21.61 -1.73
CA HIS A 217 4.22 -22.03 -1.32
C HIS A 217 5.03 -22.43 -2.56
N GLU A 218 6.07 -21.66 -2.87
CA GLU A 218 6.95 -21.96 -3.99
C GLU A 218 7.81 -23.19 -3.69
N VAL A 219 8.00 -24.03 -4.71
CA VAL A 219 8.83 -25.23 -4.58
C VAL A 219 10.28 -24.84 -4.30
N GLN A 220 10.82 -25.35 -3.19
CA GLN A 220 12.17 -25.01 -2.71
C GLN A 220 13.28 -25.97 -3.19
N PHE A 221 12.94 -27.03 -3.94
CA PHE A 221 13.88 -28.01 -4.54
C PHE A 221 15.04 -28.44 -3.60
N PHE A 222 14.72 -28.77 -2.34
CA PHE A 222 15.68 -29.15 -1.31
C PHE A 222 16.84 -28.15 -1.09
N GLY A 223 16.61 -26.87 -1.39
CA GLY A 223 17.59 -25.79 -1.30
C GLY A 223 18.73 -25.85 -2.32
N ARG A 224 18.67 -26.77 -3.30
CA ARG A 224 19.74 -27.00 -4.30
C ARG A 224 19.30 -26.70 -5.73
N GLY A 225 18.01 -26.81 -6.03
CA GLY A 225 17.46 -26.45 -7.33
C GLY A 225 17.18 -24.94 -7.45
N SER A 226 17.06 -24.47 -8.69
CA SER A 226 16.70 -23.08 -9.00
C SER A 226 15.70 -23.09 -10.16
N ILE A 227 14.79 -22.12 -10.16
CA ILE A 227 13.83 -21.90 -11.24
C ILE A 227 14.59 -21.41 -12.49
N ALA A 228 14.26 -21.97 -13.64
CA ALA A 228 14.90 -21.62 -14.91
C ALA A 228 14.60 -20.16 -15.31
N GLY A 229 15.58 -19.50 -15.96
CA GLY A 229 15.45 -18.13 -16.48
C GLY A 229 15.56 -17.01 -15.44
N VAL A 230 15.44 -17.32 -14.14
CA VAL A 230 15.63 -16.36 -13.06
C VAL A 230 17.08 -16.43 -12.55
N ASP A 231 17.69 -15.29 -12.22
CA ASP A 231 19.05 -15.24 -11.68
C ASP A 231 19.19 -16.11 -10.42
N VAL A 232 20.08 -17.10 -10.48
CA VAL A 232 20.37 -18.06 -9.42
C VAL A 232 20.83 -17.36 -8.14
N ASN A 233 21.58 -16.25 -8.25
CA ASN A 233 22.07 -15.52 -7.08
C ASN A 233 20.95 -14.74 -6.39
N ALA A 234 20.03 -14.16 -7.17
CA ALA A 234 18.82 -13.52 -6.64
C ALA A 234 17.90 -14.56 -5.95
N GLN A 235 17.71 -15.73 -6.56
CA GLN A 235 16.92 -16.82 -5.98
C GLN A 235 17.51 -17.34 -4.66
N LYS A 236 18.83 -17.57 -4.61
CA LYS A 236 19.52 -17.98 -3.38
C LYS A 236 19.34 -16.96 -2.27
N LYS A 237 19.37 -15.66 -2.57
CA LYS A 237 19.16 -14.61 -1.56
C LYS A 237 17.76 -14.65 -0.95
N GLN A 238 16.73 -14.93 -1.74
CA GLN A 238 15.34 -14.95 -1.28
C GLN A 238 14.94 -16.26 -0.60
N LYS A 239 15.50 -17.40 -1.04
CA LYS A 239 15.00 -18.75 -0.68
C LYS A 239 15.89 -19.53 0.29
N SER A 240 17.10 -19.05 0.59
CA SER A 240 18.11 -19.88 1.27
C SER A 240 17.87 -20.06 2.78
N GLU A 241 17.01 -19.28 3.43
CA GLU A 241 16.98 -19.23 4.91
C GLU A 241 16.62 -20.58 5.55
N PHE A 242 15.49 -21.18 5.15
CA PHE A 242 14.99 -22.42 5.75
C PHE A 242 15.96 -23.61 5.61
N TYR A 243 16.42 -23.91 4.39
CA TYR A 243 17.34 -25.02 4.18
C TYR A 243 18.77 -24.71 4.66
N ALA A 244 19.20 -23.45 4.70
CA ALA A 244 20.49 -23.10 5.30
C ALA A 244 20.51 -23.43 6.79
N GLU A 245 19.48 -23.02 7.53
CA GLU A 245 19.33 -23.35 8.96
C GLU A 245 19.22 -24.86 9.18
N LEU A 246 18.45 -25.56 8.35
CA LEU A 246 18.31 -27.02 8.44
C LEU A 246 19.63 -27.75 8.20
N MET A 247 20.41 -27.32 7.20
CA MET A 247 21.73 -27.91 6.91
C MET A 247 22.74 -27.57 8.02
N GLU A 248 22.64 -26.40 8.65
CA GLU A 248 23.49 -26.03 9.77
C GLU A 248 23.23 -26.90 11.01
N LYS A 249 21.97 -27.21 11.30
CA LYS A 249 21.60 -28.07 12.44
C LYS A 249 21.96 -29.54 12.22
N ARG A 250 21.83 -30.04 10.98
CA ARG A 250 22.02 -31.47 10.67
C ARG A 250 23.45 -31.87 10.34
N ARG A 251 24.29 -30.97 9.82
CA ARG A 251 25.65 -31.30 9.38
C ARG A 251 26.59 -31.55 10.55
N THR A 252 27.46 -32.55 10.37
CA THR A 252 28.62 -32.76 11.26
C THR A 252 29.66 -31.64 11.07
N LYS A 253 30.61 -31.51 12.00
CA LYS A 253 31.68 -30.50 11.91
C LYS A 253 32.52 -30.68 10.63
N GLU A 254 32.79 -31.92 10.23
CA GLU A 254 33.56 -32.24 9.03
C GLU A 254 32.82 -31.85 7.74
N GLU A 255 31.53 -32.17 7.65
CA GLU A 255 30.69 -31.77 6.51
C GLU A 255 30.55 -30.25 6.39
N LYS A 256 30.51 -29.52 7.52
CA LYS A 256 30.52 -28.05 7.52
C LYS A 256 31.84 -27.51 6.93
N ALA A 257 32.98 -28.07 7.33
CA ALA A 257 34.28 -27.66 6.81
C ALA A 257 34.41 -27.95 5.30
N GLN A 258 33.96 -29.12 4.83
CA GLN A 258 33.98 -29.44 3.40
C GLN A 258 33.09 -28.49 2.57
N GLU A 259 31.89 -28.18 3.07
CA GLU A 259 31.02 -27.23 2.39
C GLU A 259 31.62 -25.82 2.37
N GLU A 260 32.29 -25.40 3.45
CA GLU A 260 32.97 -24.11 3.50
C GLU A 260 34.07 -24.02 2.43
N ILE A 261 34.88 -25.07 2.26
CA ILE A 261 35.89 -25.16 1.20
C ILE A 261 35.24 -25.06 -0.19
N ARG A 262 34.14 -25.79 -0.41
CA ARG A 262 33.40 -25.75 -1.67
C ARG A 262 32.86 -24.34 -1.96
N LEU A 263 32.24 -23.71 -0.96
CA LEU A 263 31.70 -22.34 -1.05
C LEU A 263 32.82 -21.32 -1.29
N ALA A 264 33.98 -21.47 -0.65
CA ALA A 264 35.15 -20.63 -0.90
C ALA A 264 35.63 -20.77 -2.35
N GLY A 265 35.65 -22.00 -2.90
CA GLY A 265 35.97 -22.26 -4.30
C GLY A 265 34.99 -21.61 -5.27
N VAL A 266 33.69 -21.72 -5.02
CA VAL A 266 32.64 -21.05 -5.83
C VAL A 266 32.78 -19.53 -5.75
N LYS A 267 32.92 -18.96 -4.55
CA LYS A 267 33.14 -17.52 -4.36
C LYS A 267 34.40 -17.02 -5.08
N LYS A 268 35.47 -17.82 -5.12
CA LYS A 268 36.69 -17.47 -5.87
C LYS A 268 36.43 -17.42 -7.37
N LYS A 269 35.65 -18.37 -7.91
CA LYS A 269 35.24 -18.36 -9.33
C LYS A 269 34.35 -17.15 -9.64
N GLU A 270 33.34 -16.89 -8.81
CA GLU A 270 32.45 -15.72 -8.95
C GLU A 270 33.23 -14.41 -8.88
N LYS A 271 34.16 -14.26 -7.94
CA LYS A 271 35.02 -13.06 -7.85
C LYS A 271 35.91 -12.89 -9.07
N LYS A 272 36.47 -13.98 -9.60
CA LYS A 272 37.27 -13.95 -10.83
C LYS A 272 36.43 -13.50 -12.01
N GLU A 273 35.26 -14.11 -12.20
CA GLU A 273 34.33 -13.75 -13.26
C GLU A 273 33.87 -12.28 -13.15
N ALA A 274 33.53 -11.84 -11.93
CA ALA A 274 33.18 -10.45 -11.66
C ALA A 274 34.35 -9.50 -11.97
N PHE A 275 35.59 -9.89 -11.66
CA PHE A 275 36.80 -9.11 -11.95
C PHE A 275 37.07 -9.01 -13.47
N ASP A 276 36.91 -10.12 -14.20
CA ASP A 276 37.14 -10.16 -15.65
C ASP A 276 36.05 -9.39 -16.41
N ASN A 277 34.80 -9.45 -15.92
CA ASN A 277 33.64 -8.76 -16.49
C ASN A 277 33.42 -7.33 -15.97
N ARG A 278 34.40 -6.75 -15.24
CA ARG A 278 34.30 -5.35 -14.78
C ARG A 278 34.07 -4.39 -15.95
N HIS A 279 33.35 -3.32 -15.67
CA HIS A 279 33.17 -2.23 -16.60
C HIS A 279 34.51 -1.55 -16.94
N TRP A 280 34.71 -1.14 -18.19
CA TRP A 280 35.98 -0.58 -18.68
C TRP A 280 36.46 0.64 -17.90
N SER A 281 35.55 1.40 -17.27
CA SER A 281 35.90 2.57 -16.43
C SER A 281 36.69 2.21 -15.17
N GLN A 282 36.59 0.96 -14.70
CA GLN A 282 37.30 0.45 -13.53
C GLN A 282 38.58 -0.31 -13.90
N LYS A 283 38.84 -0.47 -15.22
CA LYS A 283 40.00 -1.21 -15.74
C LYS A 283 41.11 -0.24 -16.11
N THR A 284 42.37 -0.67 -15.95
CA THR A 284 43.51 0.05 -16.50
C THR A 284 43.63 -0.18 -18.01
N LEU A 285 44.42 0.64 -18.71
CA LEU A 285 44.56 0.54 -20.17
C LEU A 285 45.14 -0.81 -20.59
N GLU A 286 46.09 -1.33 -19.80
CA GLU A 286 46.73 -2.63 -20.02
C GLU A 286 45.78 -3.81 -19.81
N GLN A 287 44.76 -3.65 -18.96
CA GLN A 287 43.75 -4.67 -18.68
C GLN A 287 42.59 -4.67 -19.70
N MET A 288 42.55 -3.70 -20.61
CA MET A 288 41.47 -3.58 -21.60
C MET A 288 41.56 -4.67 -22.67
N GLN A 289 40.53 -5.53 -22.72
CA GLN A 289 40.37 -6.54 -23.77
C GLN A 289 39.58 -5.98 -24.95
N ASP A 290 39.59 -6.66 -26.09
CA ASP A 290 38.85 -6.21 -27.29
C ASP A 290 37.32 -6.20 -27.09
N ARG A 291 36.80 -7.02 -26.18
CA ARG A 291 35.40 -6.92 -25.70
C ARG A 291 35.15 -5.60 -25.00
N ASP A 292 36.04 -5.18 -24.11
CA ASP A 292 35.89 -3.92 -23.37
C ASP A 292 35.92 -2.72 -24.33
N TRP A 293 36.75 -2.79 -25.38
CA TRP A 293 36.76 -1.79 -26.46
C TRP A 293 35.50 -1.79 -27.32
N ARG A 294 34.78 -2.91 -27.40
CA ARG A 294 33.46 -2.98 -28.03
C ARG A 294 32.41 -2.31 -27.15
N ILE A 295 32.37 -2.66 -25.86
CA ILE A 295 31.46 -2.05 -24.88
C ILE A 295 31.70 -0.53 -24.81
N PHE A 296 32.97 -0.10 -24.76
CA PHE A 296 33.32 1.32 -24.79
C PHE A 296 32.74 2.02 -26.03
N ARG A 297 32.85 1.42 -27.21
CA ARG A 297 32.27 1.97 -28.43
C ARG A 297 30.74 2.00 -28.39
N GLU A 298 30.11 0.96 -27.83
CA GLU A 298 28.66 0.91 -27.64
C GLU A 298 28.18 2.02 -26.67
N ASP A 299 28.85 2.21 -25.53
CA ASP A 299 28.48 3.22 -24.53
C ASP A 299 28.57 4.66 -25.07
N PHE A 300 29.55 4.93 -25.94
CA PHE A 300 29.72 6.23 -26.61
C PHE A 300 29.01 6.31 -27.98
N ASN A 301 28.26 5.28 -28.38
CA ASN A 301 27.60 5.18 -29.69
C ASN A 301 28.55 5.40 -30.89
N ILE A 302 29.77 4.88 -30.81
CA ILE A 302 30.79 4.99 -31.85
C ILE A 302 30.68 3.81 -32.80
N SER A 303 30.24 4.07 -34.03
CA SER A 303 30.31 3.10 -35.12
C SER A 303 31.47 3.44 -36.05
N ILE A 304 32.27 2.45 -36.42
CA ILE A 304 33.43 2.65 -37.28
C ILE A 304 33.36 1.66 -38.43
N LYS A 305 33.49 2.17 -39.66
CA LYS A 305 33.60 1.38 -40.88
C LYS A 305 35.06 1.38 -41.33
N GLY A 306 35.62 0.20 -41.65
CA GLY A 306 37.01 0.03 -42.08
C GLY A 306 37.77 -0.99 -41.22
N GLY A 307 38.82 -1.59 -41.79
CA GLY A 307 39.70 -2.54 -41.11
C GLY A 307 40.88 -1.86 -40.42
N ARG A 308 41.36 -2.43 -39.29
CA ARG A 308 42.51 -1.95 -38.49
C ARG A 308 42.39 -0.51 -37.98
N VAL A 309 41.30 -0.21 -37.29
CA VAL A 309 41.10 1.08 -36.62
C VAL A 309 41.88 1.09 -35.29
N PRO A 310 42.62 2.17 -34.95
CA PRO A 310 43.24 2.32 -33.65
C PRO A 310 42.20 2.36 -32.52
N LYS A 311 42.61 1.90 -31.34
CA LYS A 311 41.76 1.90 -30.14
C LYS A 311 41.41 3.34 -29.73
N PRO A 312 40.14 3.62 -29.35
CA PRO A 312 39.74 4.94 -28.91
C PRO A 312 40.38 5.32 -27.56
N LEU A 313 40.38 6.61 -27.22
CA LEU A 313 41.04 7.17 -26.03
C LEU A 313 40.09 7.27 -24.83
N ARG A 314 40.46 6.72 -23.68
CA ARG A 314 39.55 6.76 -22.51
C ARG A 314 39.68 8.08 -21.75
N CYS A 315 40.91 8.58 -21.61
CA CYS A 315 41.19 9.89 -21.01
C CYS A 315 42.40 10.57 -21.67
N TRP A 316 42.56 11.87 -21.40
CA TRP A 316 43.65 12.69 -21.95
C TRP A 316 45.05 12.23 -21.52
N GLU A 317 45.17 11.54 -20.38
CA GLU A 317 46.44 11.07 -19.81
C GLU A 317 47.05 9.90 -20.61
N GLU A 318 46.24 9.14 -21.35
CA GLU A 318 46.69 7.96 -22.11
C GLU A 318 47.53 8.32 -23.34
N LEU A 319 47.43 9.56 -23.82
CA LEU A 319 48.01 9.98 -25.11
C LEU A 319 49.49 10.38 -25.00
N LYS A 320 50.11 10.27 -23.82
CA LYS A 320 51.52 10.65 -23.55
C LYS A 320 51.92 11.96 -24.24
N MET A 321 51.05 12.98 -24.18
CA MET A 321 51.30 14.27 -24.83
C MET A 321 52.32 15.10 -24.04
N PRO A 322 53.02 16.05 -24.69
CA PRO A 322 53.83 17.04 -23.99
C PRO A 322 52.98 17.75 -22.92
N LYS A 323 53.57 17.95 -21.73
CA LYS A 323 52.88 18.53 -20.56
C LYS A 323 52.26 19.90 -20.88
N GLU A 324 52.93 20.68 -21.73
CA GLU A 324 52.47 21.99 -22.19
C GLU A 324 51.08 21.93 -22.85
N VAL A 325 50.84 20.93 -23.70
CA VAL A 325 49.56 20.74 -24.40
C VAL A 325 48.49 20.28 -23.42
N TYR A 326 48.83 19.34 -22.54
CA TYR A 326 47.91 18.86 -21.50
C TYR A 326 47.45 19.99 -20.57
N ASP A 327 48.37 20.83 -20.13
CA ASP A 327 48.08 21.97 -19.25
C ASP A 327 47.18 23.00 -19.93
N VAL A 328 47.36 23.24 -21.23
CA VAL A 328 46.48 24.13 -22.01
C VAL A 328 45.07 23.55 -22.11
N ILE A 329 44.92 22.26 -22.41
CA ILE A 329 43.60 21.58 -22.51
C ILE A 329 42.85 21.66 -21.18
N MET A 330 43.56 21.41 -20.06
CA MET A 330 42.98 21.47 -18.72
C MET A 330 42.64 22.90 -18.30
N LYS A 331 43.42 23.91 -18.71
CA LYS A 331 43.11 25.33 -18.51
C LYS A 331 41.88 25.78 -19.29
N ILE A 332 41.68 25.27 -20.51
CA ILE A 332 40.50 25.57 -21.33
C ILE A 332 39.25 24.86 -20.76
N GLY A 333 39.43 23.78 -19.99
CA GLY A 333 38.37 23.12 -19.24
C GLY A 333 37.81 21.85 -19.90
N TYR A 334 38.48 21.30 -20.90
CA TYR A 334 38.11 20.02 -21.53
C TYR A 334 38.51 18.84 -20.64
N LYS A 335 37.71 18.58 -19.60
CA LYS A 335 37.99 17.53 -18.61
C LYS A 335 37.80 16.10 -19.11
N VAL A 336 36.95 15.89 -20.11
CA VAL A 336 36.60 14.56 -20.63
C VAL A 336 36.74 14.58 -22.15
N TRP A 337 37.27 13.51 -22.71
CA TRP A 337 37.32 13.34 -24.16
C TRP A 337 35.90 13.17 -24.70
N SER A 338 35.47 14.07 -25.58
CA SER A 338 34.16 13.95 -26.23
C SER A 338 34.33 13.25 -27.56
N TYR A 339 33.53 12.20 -27.78
CA TYR A 339 33.43 11.54 -29.08
C TYR A 339 32.43 12.27 -29.95
N PHE A 340 32.80 12.47 -31.23
CA PHE A 340 31.90 13.02 -32.23
C PHE A 340 30.65 12.13 -32.31
N LYS A 341 29.51 12.68 -31.87
CA LYS A 341 28.19 12.14 -32.21
C LYS A 341 27.84 12.69 -33.59
N GLN A 342 27.71 11.81 -34.57
CA GLN A 342 27.04 12.13 -35.82
C GLN A 342 25.53 12.20 -35.62
#